data_AF-A0A7S3XPL2-F1
#
_entry.id   AF-A0A7S3XPL2-F1
#
_cell.length_a   1.000
_cell.length_b   1.000
_cell.length_c   1.000
_cell.angle_alpha   90.00
_cell.angle_beta   90.00
_cell.angle_gamma   90.00
#
_symmetry.space_group_name_H-M   'P 1'
#
loop_
_entity.id
_entity.type
_entity.pdbx_description
1 polymer ?
#
loop_
_entity_poly.entity_id
_entity_poly.type
_entity_poly.pdbx_seq_one_letter_code
_entity_poly.pdbx_strand_id
1 'polypeptide(L)'
;MPEDAPQVKKDAVRDAGGKVVLVPNNYEARKRAAKQIQEREGALLIHSSHDHRVMSGQGTLALEFLAQVARQGEALDVIVCPVGGGGLVAGVARAVEGLAAAGLLPGGGPVAVVGAEP
;
A
#
# COMPACT_ATOMS: atom_id res chain seq x y z
N MET A 1 -4.92 6.85 -15.05
CA MET A 1 -3.81 7.55 -14.37
C MET A 1 -3.99 9.05 -14.55
N PRO A 2 -3.59 9.89 -13.58
CA PRO A 2 -3.57 11.34 -13.76
C PRO A 2 -2.74 11.75 -14.99
N GLU A 3 -3.22 12.74 -15.75
CA GLU A 3 -2.53 13.30 -16.93
C GLU A 3 -1.16 13.90 -16.59
N ASP A 4 -1.01 14.45 -15.40
CA ASP A 4 0.22 15.04 -14.87
C ASP A 4 1.12 14.01 -14.14
N ALA A 5 0.75 12.73 -14.11
CA ALA A 5 1.57 11.71 -13.48
C ALA A 5 2.96 11.66 -14.16
N PRO A 6 4.05 11.45 -13.39
CA PRO A 6 5.41 11.36 -13.94
C PRO A 6 5.49 10.38 -15.11
N GLN A 7 6.13 10.80 -16.20
CA GLN A 7 6.16 10.04 -17.45
C GLN A 7 6.69 8.62 -17.26
N VAL A 8 7.76 8.47 -16.48
CA VAL A 8 8.33 7.17 -16.09
C VAL A 8 7.31 6.19 -15.49
N LYS A 9 6.32 6.68 -14.72
CA LYS A 9 5.27 5.83 -14.14
C LYS A 9 4.26 5.37 -15.19
N LYS A 10 3.95 6.21 -16.18
CA LYS A 10 3.05 5.86 -17.29
C LYS A 10 3.70 4.81 -18.19
N ASP A 11 5.00 4.98 -18.48
CA ASP A 11 5.74 4.07 -19.34
C ASP A 11 5.92 2.71 -18.68
N ALA A 12 6.27 2.66 -17.38
CA ALA A 12 6.35 1.41 -16.64
C ALA A 12 5.05 0.56 -16.70
N VAL A 13 3.87 1.20 -16.70
CA VAL A 13 2.59 0.47 -16.87
C VAL A 13 2.45 -0.08 -18.29
N ARG A 14 2.85 0.68 -19.31
CA ARG A 14 2.80 0.24 -20.71
C ARG A 14 3.78 -0.91 -20.98
N ASP A 15 4.98 -0.81 -20.43
CA ASP A 15 6.04 -1.83 -20.56
C ASP A 15 5.61 -3.14 -19.90
N ALA A 16 4.84 -3.07 -18.81
CA ALA A 16 4.21 -4.23 -18.17
C ALA A 16 2.97 -4.76 -18.94
N GLY A 17 2.65 -4.24 -20.13
CA GLY A 17 1.49 -4.65 -20.94
C GLY A 17 0.15 -4.02 -20.53
N GLY A 18 0.16 -3.05 -19.61
CA GLY A 18 -1.02 -2.36 -19.13
C GLY A 18 -1.55 -1.30 -20.10
N LYS A 19 -2.88 -1.17 -20.19
CA LYS A 19 -3.54 -0.10 -20.95
C LYS A 19 -3.71 1.14 -20.08
N VAL A 20 -3.02 2.23 -20.42
CA VAL A 20 -3.10 3.49 -19.67
C VAL A 20 -4.22 4.37 -20.21
N VAL A 21 -5.26 4.58 -19.40
CA VAL A 21 -6.27 5.64 -19.61
C VAL A 21 -5.87 6.86 -18.81
N LEU A 22 -5.61 7.99 -19.47
CA LEU A 22 -5.28 9.26 -18.82
C LEU A 22 -6.56 10.03 -18.45
N VAL A 23 -6.57 10.66 -17.28
CA VAL A 23 -7.69 11.47 -16.77
C VAL A 23 -7.16 12.68 -16.00
N PRO A 24 -7.97 13.74 -15.80
CA PRO A 24 -7.60 14.85 -14.93
C PRO A 24 -7.21 14.40 -13.52
N ASN A 25 -6.28 15.11 -12.89
CA ASN A 25 -5.76 14.76 -11.57
C ASN A 25 -6.75 15.11 -10.43
N ASN A 26 -7.86 14.38 -10.38
CA ASN A 26 -8.77 14.43 -9.25
C ASN A 26 -9.44 13.06 -9.04
N TYR A 27 -9.96 12.86 -7.84
CA TYR A 27 -10.55 11.59 -7.42
C TYR A 27 -11.77 11.21 -8.28
N GLU A 28 -12.68 12.16 -8.53
CA GLU A 28 -13.91 11.91 -9.27
C GLU A 28 -13.65 11.51 -10.73
N ALA A 29 -12.67 12.12 -11.39
CA ALA A 29 -12.27 11.74 -12.75
C ALA A 29 -11.78 10.29 -12.81
N ARG A 30 -10.94 9.87 -11.86
CA ARG A 30 -10.46 8.47 -11.76
C ARG A 30 -11.60 7.50 -11.48
N LYS A 31 -12.49 7.84 -10.54
CA LYS A 31 -13.65 7.01 -10.15
C LYS A 31 -14.61 6.83 -11.33
N ARG A 32 -14.94 7.91 -12.05
CA ARG A 32 -15.81 7.85 -13.24
C ARG A 32 -15.20 6.99 -14.35
N ALA A 33 -13.92 7.20 -14.67
CA ALA A 33 -13.27 6.42 -15.73
C ALA A 33 -13.17 4.93 -15.38
N ALA A 34 -12.86 4.60 -14.13
CA ALA A 34 -12.86 3.22 -13.66
C ALA A 34 -14.25 2.58 -13.84
N LYS A 35 -15.32 3.26 -13.40
CA LYS A 35 -16.70 2.76 -13.53
C LYS A 35 -17.08 2.50 -15.00
N GLN A 36 -16.76 3.42 -15.90
CA GLN A 36 -17.03 3.26 -17.33
C GLN A 36 -16.30 2.05 -17.94
N ILE A 37 -15.06 1.78 -17.51
CA ILE A 37 -14.30 0.60 -17.94
C ILE A 37 -14.96 -0.67 -17.41
N GLN A 38 -15.39 -0.70 -16.15
CA GLN A 38 -16.12 -1.84 -15.59
C GLN A 38 -17.41 -2.12 -16.37
N GLU A 39 -18.21 -1.09 -16.64
CA GLU A 39 -19.48 -1.21 -17.37
C GLU A 39 -19.27 -1.67 -18.82
N ARG A 40 -18.24 -1.16 -19.51
CA ARG A 40 -17.97 -1.49 -20.92
C ARG A 40 -17.31 -2.86 -21.10
N GLU A 41 -16.38 -3.23 -20.23
CA GLU A 41 -15.48 -4.37 -20.43
C GLU A 41 -15.73 -5.52 -19.45
N GLY A 42 -16.63 -5.34 -18.48
CA GLY A 42 -16.86 -6.33 -17.41
C GLY A 42 -15.68 -6.45 -16.45
N ALA A 43 -14.80 -5.45 -16.41
CA ALA A 43 -13.58 -5.48 -15.59
C ALA A 43 -13.88 -5.44 -14.08
N LEU A 44 -13.03 -6.08 -13.29
CA LEU A 44 -13.04 -5.96 -11.83
C LEU A 44 -12.21 -4.75 -11.40
N LEU A 45 -12.79 -3.87 -10.58
CA LEU A 45 -12.04 -2.78 -9.96
C LEU A 45 -11.20 -3.32 -8.79
N ILE A 46 -9.88 -3.15 -8.90
CA ILE A 46 -8.94 -3.35 -7.79
C ILE A 46 -8.56 -1.97 -7.26
N HIS A 47 -9.04 -1.60 -6.07
CA HIS A 47 -8.71 -0.30 -5.49
C HIS A 47 -7.26 -0.29 -5.00
N SER A 48 -6.54 0.80 -5.24
CA SER A 48 -5.12 0.94 -4.89
C SER A 48 -4.81 0.96 -3.38
N SER A 49 -5.81 0.90 -2.51
CA SER A 49 -5.62 1.03 -1.05
C SER A 49 -6.83 0.57 -0.22
N HIS A 50 -8.05 0.71 -0.73
CA HIS A 50 -9.29 0.28 -0.07
C HIS A 50 -9.79 -1.08 -0.60
N ASP A 51 -8.88 -2.04 -0.68
CA ASP A 51 -9.16 -3.45 -0.98
C ASP A 51 -8.36 -4.29 0.02
N HIS A 52 -9.03 -5.25 0.68
CA HIS A 52 -8.43 -6.03 1.75
C HIS A 52 -7.18 -6.80 1.28
N ARG A 53 -7.18 -7.33 0.06
CA ARG A 53 -6.04 -8.08 -0.49
C ARG A 53 -4.87 -7.14 -0.79
N VAL A 54 -5.16 -5.94 -1.30
CA VAL A 54 -4.13 -4.92 -1.51
C VAL A 54 -3.50 -4.51 -0.18
N MET A 55 -4.31 -4.23 0.84
CA MET A 55 -3.84 -3.88 2.19
C MET A 55 -3.02 -5.01 2.82
N SER A 56 -3.52 -6.24 2.80
CA SER A 56 -2.81 -7.41 3.31
C SER A 56 -1.48 -7.64 2.58
N GLY A 57 -1.47 -7.46 1.26
CA GLY A 57 -0.25 -7.51 0.46
C GLY A 57 0.77 -6.46 0.87
N GLN A 58 0.35 -5.21 1.13
CA GLN A 58 1.28 -4.19 1.62
C GLN A 58 1.84 -4.51 3.01
N GLY A 59 1.04 -5.18 3.86
CA GLY A 59 1.45 -5.56 5.21
C GLY A 59 2.61 -6.56 5.26
N THR A 60 2.90 -7.29 4.18
CA THR A 60 4.05 -8.22 4.17
C THR A 60 5.38 -7.51 4.33
N LEU A 61 5.48 -6.24 3.91
CA LEU A 61 6.64 -5.39 4.15
C LEU A 61 7.01 -5.34 5.64
N ALA A 62 6.02 -5.29 6.54
CA ALA A 62 6.27 -5.26 7.98
C ALA A 62 6.87 -6.57 8.48
N LEU A 63 6.43 -7.71 7.92
CA LEU A 63 6.97 -9.02 8.28
C LEU A 63 8.46 -9.11 7.92
N GLU A 64 8.80 -8.68 6.70
CA GLU A 64 10.18 -8.66 6.22
C GLU A 64 11.05 -7.68 7.01
N PHE A 65 10.55 -6.47 7.24
CA PHE A 65 11.27 -5.43 7.98
C PHE A 65 11.56 -5.85 9.43
N LEU A 66 10.56 -6.36 10.16
CA LEU A 66 10.75 -6.81 11.54
C LEU A 66 11.67 -8.03 11.64
N ALA A 67 11.62 -8.94 10.65
CA ALA A 67 12.58 -10.05 10.58
C ALA A 67 14.02 -9.56 10.37
N GLN A 68 14.22 -8.48 9.59
CA GLN A 68 15.55 -7.87 9.42
C GLN A 68 16.03 -7.21 10.71
N VAL A 69 15.17 -6.47 11.42
CA VAL A 69 15.46 -5.88 12.73
C VAL A 69 15.84 -6.97 13.75
N ALA A 70 15.05 -8.05 13.81
CA ALA A 70 15.32 -9.17 14.73
C ALA A 70 16.71 -9.80 14.50
N ARG A 71 17.14 -9.94 13.23
CA ARG A 71 18.48 -10.47 12.89
C ARG A 71 19.62 -9.55 13.33
N GLN A 72 19.36 -8.25 13.45
CA GLN A 72 20.35 -7.29 13.96
C GLN A 72 20.43 -7.32 15.49
N GLY A 73 19.47 -7.98 16.16
CA GLY A 73 19.41 -8.06 17.62
C GLY A 73 18.93 -6.76 18.26
N GLU A 74 18.34 -5.86 17.48
CA GLU A 74 17.86 -4.57 17.94
C GLU A 74 16.39 -4.64 18.36
N ALA A 75 16.03 -3.83 19.36
CA ALA A 75 14.65 -3.54 19.69
C ALA A 75 14.14 -2.40 18.80
N LEU A 76 12.85 -2.39 18.51
CA LEU A 76 12.20 -1.35 17.74
C LEU A 76 11.01 -0.79 18.50
N ASP A 77 10.96 0.52 18.65
CA ASP A 77 9.85 1.19 19.34
C ASP A 77 8.79 1.71 18.36
N VAL A 78 9.21 2.19 17.18
CA VAL A 78 8.34 2.92 16.24
C VAL A 78 8.65 2.57 14.79
N ILE A 79 7.60 2.36 14.00
CA ILE A 79 7.62 2.35 12.53
C ILE A 79 6.92 3.60 12.03
N VAL A 80 7.62 4.42 11.25
CA VAL A 80 7.03 5.56 10.55
C VAL A 80 6.68 5.15 9.12
N CYS A 81 5.39 5.22 8.77
CA CYS A 81 4.88 4.81 7.46
C CYS A 81 4.35 6.01 6.67
N PRO A 82 4.72 6.17 5.39
CA PRO A 82 4.12 7.20 4.55
C PRO A 82 2.64 6.92 4.32
N VAL A 83 1.81 7.97 4.35
CA VAL A 83 0.37 7.88 4.17
C VAL A 83 -0.05 8.61 2.90
N GLY A 84 -0.64 7.85 1.98
CA GLY A 84 -1.44 8.36 0.87
C GLY A 84 -2.89 7.92 1.04
N GLY A 85 -3.31 6.87 0.32
CA GLY A 85 -4.64 6.28 0.49
C GLY A 85 -4.81 5.35 1.70
N GLY A 86 -3.86 5.32 2.63
CA GLY A 86 -3.90 4.53 3.88
C GLY A 86 -3.59 3.03 3.78
N GLY A 87 -3.53 2.45 2.57
CA GLY A 87 -3.40 0.99 2.41
C GLY A 87 -2.13 0.39 2.99
N LEU A 88 -0.98 1.07 2.83
CA LEU A 88 0.31 0.63 3.37
C LEU A 88 0.32 0.67 4.91
N VAL A 89 0.03 1.83 5.51
CA VAL A 89 0.05 1.99 6.97
C VAL A 89 -0.95 1.04 7.65
N ALA A 90 -2.13 0.83 7.06
CA ALA A 90 -3.12 -0.10 7.59
C ALA A 90 -2.63 -1.56 7.51
N GLY A 91 -2.01 -1.95 6.39
CA GLY A 91 -1.40 -3.27 6.23
C GLY A 91 -0.27 -3.51 7.25
N VAL A 92 0.63 -2.53 7.41
CA VAL A 92 1.74 -2.59 8.36
C VAL A 92 1.22 -2.68 9.80
N ALA A 93 0.29 -1.81 10.20
CA ALA A 93 -0.32 -1.83 11.53
C ALA A 93 -0.96 -3.19 11.84
N ARG A 94 -1.69 -3.76 10.87
CA ARG A 94 -2.31 -5.09 11.03
C ARG A 94 -1.30 -6.22 11.17
N ALA A 95 -0.19 -6.17 10.44
CA ALA A 95 0.87 -7.16 10.55
C ALA A 95 1.59 -7.06 11.90
N VAL A 96 1.92 -5.85 12.36
CA VAL A 96 2.52 -5.60 13.68
C VAL A 96 1.62 -6.10 14.80
N GLU A 97 0.32 -5.78 14.75
CA GLU A 97 -0.64 -6.24 15.76
C GLU A 97 -0.74 -7.78 15.79
N GLY A 98 -0.75 -8.43 14.64
CA GLY A 98 -0.75 -9.89 14.54
C GLY A 98 0.51 -10.53 15.14
N LEU A 99 1.69 -9.96 14.86
CA LEU A 99 2.95 -10.43 15.42
C LEU A 99 3.04 -10.16 16.93
N ALA A 100 2.54 -9.02 17.40
CA ALA A 100 2.45 -8.71 18.83
C ALA A 100 1.62 -9.74 19.58
N ALA A 101 0.43 -10.05 19.06
CA ALA A 101 -0.45 -11.08 19.64
C ALA A 101 0.19 -12.47 19.67
N ALA A 102 1.08 -12.77 18.71
CA ALA A 102 1.84 -14.01 18.66
C ALA A 102 3.14 -13.99 19.50
N GLY A 103 3.50 -12.86 20.11
CA GLY A 103 4.76 -12.71 20.84
C GLY A 103 6.01 -12.75 19.95
N LEU A 104 5.88 -12.37 18.67
CA LEU A 104 6.93 -12.46 17.66
C LEU A 104 7.58 -11.11 17.31
N LEU A 105 7.33 -10.06 18.08
CA LEU A 105 7.98 -8.77 17.87
C LEU A 105 9.45 -8.81 18.32
N PRO A 106 10.38 -8.20 17.54
CA PRO A 106 11.77 -8.07 17.94
C PRO A 106 11.90 -7.26 19.23
N GLY A 107 12.78 -7.71 20.14
CA GLY A 107 12.99 -7.06 21.44
C GLY A 107 11.87 -7.28 22.47
N GLY A 108 10.75 -7.92 22.11
CA GLY A 108 9.66 -8.27 23.03
C GLY A 108 8.81 -7.10 23.54
N GLY A 109 9.14 -5.86 23.14
CA GLY A 109 8.38 -4.65 23.46
C GLY A 109 7.26 -4.36 22.45
N PRO A 110 6.34 -3.44 22.79
CA PRO A 110 5.35 -2.95 21.84
C PRO A 110 6.03 -2.13 20.74
N VAL A 111 5.56 -2.30 19.50
CA VAL A 111 5.98 -1.48 18.35
C VAL A 111 4.81 -0.59 17.93
N ALA A 112 5.00 0.73 17.97
CA ALA A 112 4.02 1.69 17.49
C ALA A 112 4.12 1.87 15.97
N VAL A 113 2.99 2.01 15.28
CA VAL A 113 2.93 2.36 13.85
C VAL A 113 2.34 3.75 13.71
N VAL A 114 3.12 4.67 13.15
CA VAL A 114 2.74 6.08 13.00
C VAL A 114 2.69 6.42 11.52
N GLY A 115 1.55 6.96 11.08
CA GLY A 115 1.40 7.51 9.75
C GLY A 115 2.06 8.89 9.62
N ALA A 116 2.80 9.11 8.54
CA ALA A 116 3.35 10.41 8.17
C ALA A 116 2.81 10.83 6.80
N GLU A 117 2.18 11.99 6.74
CA GLU A 117 1.79 12.66 5.49
C GLU A 117 2.85 13.73 5.16
N PRO A 118 3.24 13.88 3.88
CA PRO A 118 4.10 14.98 3.44
C PRO A 118 3.40 16.35 3.47
#